data_AF-A0A661WWW4-F1
#
_entry.id   AF-A0A661WWW4-F1
#
_cell.length_a   1.000
_cell.length_b   1.000
_cell.length_c   1.000
_cell.angle_alpha   90.00
_cell.angle_beta   90.00
_cell.angle_gamma   90.00
#
_symmetry.space_group_name_H-M   'P 1'
#
loop_
_entity.id
_entity.type
_entity.pdbx_description
1 polymer ?
#
loop_
_entity_poly.entity_id
_entity_poly.type
_entity_poly.pdbx_seq_one_letter_code
_entity_poly.pdbx_strand_id
1 'polypeptide(L)'
;IVFATREPETYGLEELKGLINYGASPRASIYLTQAAKAHAFLRGRGYVTPEDVRAIGMDVLRHRVILSYEAEAEEMTSEDVIRKVLNRVEVP
;
A
#
# COMPACT_ATOMS: atom_id res chain seq x y z
N ILE A 1 -5.01 -2.56 -3.38
CA ILE A 1 -3.84 -2.13 -2.56
C ILE A 1 -3.64 -3.04 -1.33
N VAL A 2 -4.56 -3.06 -0.34
CA VAL A 2 -4.36 -3.87 0.89
C VAL A 2 -4.14 -5.36 0.58
N PHE A 3 -5.00 -5.96 -0.24
CA PHE A 3 -4.85 -7.36 -0.66
C PHE A 3 -3.57 -7.62 -1.46
N ALA A 4 -3.10 -6.66 -2.26
CA ALA A 4 -1.82 -6.78 -2.99
C ALA A 4 -0.60 -6.84 -2.06
N THR A 5 -0.71 -6.38 -0.81
CA THR A 5 0.33 -6.59 0.22
C THR A 5 0.22 -7.94 0.93
N ARG A 6 -0.89 -8.67 0.76
CA ARG A 6 -1.17 -9.95 1.43
C ARG A 6 -1.00 -11.14 0.48
N GLU A 7 -1.37 -10.96 -0.77
CA GLU A 7 -1.38 -11.99 -1.83
C GLU A 7 -0.76 -11.38 -3.11
N PRO A 8 0.52 -10.93 -3.07
CA PRO A 8 1.13 -10.17 -4.15
C PRO A 8 1.12 -10.90 -5.51
N GLU A 9 1.23 -12.22 -5.52
CA GLU A 9 1.19 -13.05 -6.73
C GLU A 9 -0.11 -12.90 -7.53
N THR A 10 -1.25 -12.63 -6.87
CA THR A 10 -2.54 -12.44 -7.55
C THR A 10 -2.64 -11.10 -8.27
N TYR A 11 -1.69 -10.19 -8.02
CA TYR A 11 -1.59 -8.87 -8.62
C TYR A 11 -0.38 -8.74 -9.58
N GLY A 12 0.24 -9.88 -9.95
CA GLY A 12 1.42 -9.91 -10.81
C GLY A 12 2.64 -9.23 -10.18
N LEU A 13 2.82 -9.48 -8.87
CA LEU A 13 3.97 -9.09 -8.05
C LEU A 13 4.65 -10.34 -7.48
N GLU A 14 4.92 -11.32 -8.33
CA GLU A 14 5.52 -12.60 -7.94
C GLU A 14 6.87 -12.42 -7.25
N GLU A 15 7.60 -11.36 -7.56
CA GLU A 15 8.88 -11.02 -6.93
C GLU A 15 8.76 -10.62 -5.46
N LEU A 16 7.55 -10.31 -4.96
CA LEU A 16 7.30 -9.99 -3.56
C LEU A 16 6.84 -11.20 -2.74
N LYS A 17 6.61 -12.34 -3.40
CA LYS A 17 6.17 -13.56 -2.73
C LYS A 17 7.26 -14.08 -1.80
N GLY A 18 6.90 -14.33 -0.54
CA GLY A 18 7.86 -14.77 0.49
C GLY A 18 8.74 -13.65 1.06
N LEU A 19 8.66 -12.42 0.51
CA LEU A 19 9.36 -11.24 1.04
C LEU A 19 8.52 -10.46 2.06
N ILE A 20 7.22 -10.77 2.14
CA ILE A 20 6.26 -10.17 3.09
C ILE A 20 5.82 -11.25 4.08
N ASN A 21 6.20 -11.10 5.34
CA ASN A 21 5.72 -11.95 6.43
C ASN A 21 4.25 -11.65 6.76
N TYR A 22 3.91 -10.35 6.85
CA TYR A 22 2.54 -9.92 7.13
C TYR A 22 2.17 -8.67 6.33
N GLY A 23 1.18 -8.80 5.46
CA GLY A 23 0.58 -7.69 4.73
C GLY A 23 -0.31 -6.80 5.59
N ALA A 24 -0.74 -5.68 5.03
CA ALA A 24 -1.58 -4.71 5.73
C ALA A 24 -2.91 -5.34 6.17
N SER A 25 -3.40 -4.95 7.36
CA SER A 25 -4.66 -5.43 7.91
C SER A 25 -5.87 -4.65 7.37
N PRO A 26 -7.11 -5.13 7.58
CA PRO A 26 -8.32 -4.39 7.18
C PRO A 26 -8.41 -2.96 7.73
N ARG A 27 -7.71 -2.67 8.85
CA ARG A 27 -7.60 -1.29 9.39
C ARG A 27 -6.96 -0.34 8.38
N ALA A 28 -6.03 -0.81 7.54
CA ALA A 28 -5.43 0.02 6.50
C ALA A 28 -6.49 0.54 5.53
N SER A 29 -7.49 -0.26 5.14
CA SER A 29 -8.59 0.19 4.26
C SER A 29 -9.40 1.33 4.88
N ILE A 30 -9.65 1.27 6.20
CA ILE A 30 -10.36 2.32 6.94
C ILE A 30 -9.56 3.63 6.90
N TYR A 31 -8.28 3.57 7.24
CA TYR A 31 -7.42 4.76 7.27
C TYR A 31 -7.15 5.31 5.86
N LEU A 32 -6.97 4.46 4.85
CA LEU A 32 -6.87 4.90 3.45
C LEU A 32 -8.11 5.70 3.04
N THR A 33 -9.30 5.20 3.38
CA THR A 33 -10.58 5.87 3.05
C THR A 33 -10.72 7.21 3.78
N GLN A 34 -10.43 7.25 5.08
CA GLN A 34 -10.55 8.47 5.87
C GLN A 34 -9.53 9.52 5.44
N ALA A 35 -8.26 9.13 5.26
CA ALA A 35 -7.19 10.02 4.85
C ALA A 35 -7.40 10.54 3.41
N ALA A 36 -7.88 9.71 2.48
CA ALA A 36 -8.17 10.15 1.11
C ALA A 36 -9.31 11.17 1.07
N LYS A 37 -10.36 11.01 1.89
CA LYS A 37 -11.43 12.00 2.04
C LYS A 37 -10.91 13.31 2.62
N ALA A 38 -10.08 13.25 3.66
CA ALA A 38 -9.46 14.43 4.24
C ALA A 38 -8.55 15.14 3.22
N HIS A 39 -7.73 14.39 2.47
CA HIS A 39 -6.86 14.92 1.43
C HIS A 39 -7.66 15.62 0.32
N ALA A 40 -8.74 15.00 -0.17
CA ALA A 40 -9.63 15.61 -1.16
C ALA A 40 -10.31 16.89 -0.63
N PHE A 41 -10.77 16.87 0.63
CA PHE A 41 -11.39 18.02 1.27
C PHE A 41 -10.43 19.21 1.41
N LEU A 42 -9.19 18.94 1.85
CA LEU A 42 -8.14 19.98 1.94
C LEU A 42 -7.77 20.57 0.57
N ARG A 43 -8.01 19.82 -0.52
CA ARG A 43 -7.86 20.27 -1.91
C ARG A 43 -9.10 20.96 -2.47
N GLY A 44 -10.12 21.23 -1.64
CA GLY A 44 -11.36 21.90 -2.04
C GLY A 44 -12.32 21.03 -2.85
N ARG A 45 -12.13 19.71 -2.86
CA ARG A 45 -12.99 18.77 -3.61
C ARG A 45 -13.96 18.05 -2.67
N GLY A 46 -15.22 17.91 -3.12
CA GLY A 46 -16.27 17.17 -2.42
C GLY A 46 -16.28 15.66 -2.71
N TYR A 47 -15.32 15.15 -3.48
CA TYR A 47 -15.22 13.76 -3.89
C TYR A 47 -13.75 13.30 -3.92
N VAL A 48 -13.56 12.00 -3.66
CA VAL A 48 -12.24 11.35 -3.68
C VAL A 48 -11.90 10.95 -5.11
N THR A 49 -10.67 11.22 -5.50
CA THR A 49 -10.04 10.75 -6.74
C THR A 49 -9.01 9.68 -6.40
N PRO A 50 -8.65 8.79 -7.34
CA PRO A 50 -7.61 7.81 -7.11
C PRO A 50 -6.25 8.40 -6.70
N GLU A 51 -5.94 9.62 -7.17
CA GLU A 51 -4.75 10.37 -6.79
C GLU A 51 -4.71 10.66 -5.29
N ASP A 52 -5.86 10.91 -4.65
CA ASP A 52 -5.92 11.12 -3.20
C ASP A 52 -5.51 9.87 -2.44
N VAL A 53 -5.95 8.69 -2.90
CA VAL A 53 -5.61 7.39 -2.30
C VAL A 53 -4.13 7.08 -2.50
N ARG A 54 -3.58 7.38 -3.68
CA ARG A 54 -2.16 7.21 -3.96
C ARG A 54 -1.29 8.14 -3.12
N ALA A 55 -1.69 9.40 -2.97
CA ALA A 55 -0.95 10.40 -2.20
C ALA A 55 -0.78 9.98 -0.73
N ILE A 56 -1.82 9.43 -0.10
CA ILE A 56 -1.79 9.00 1.30
C ILE A 56 -1.33 7.55 1.49
N GLY A 57 -1.12 6.81 0.40
CA GLY A 57 -0.87 5.36 0.43
C GLY A 57 0.38 5.00 1.23
N MET A 58 1.48 5.73 1.00
CA MET A 58 2.75 5.48 1.70
C MET A 58 2.61 5.73 3.21
N ASP A 59 2.01 6.85 3.60
CA ASP A 59 1.84 7.24 5.00
C ASP A 59 1.03 6.20 5.79
N VAL A 60 -0.01 5.64 5.18
CA VAL A 60 -0.85 4.63 5.83
C VAL A 60 -0.17 3.26 5.87
N LEU A 61 0.55 2.87 4.82
CA LEU A 61 0.95 1.46 4.62
C LEU A 61 2.36 1.12 5.10
N ARG A 62 3.33 2.04 5.07
CA ARG A 62 4.76 1.73 5.29
C ARG A 62 5.08 1.06 6.63
N HIS A 63 4.29 1.36 7.66
CA HIS A 63 4.44 0.84 9.02
C HIS A 63 3.48 -0.32 9.32
N ARG A 64 2.79 -0.83 8.30
CA ARG A 64 1.75 -1.88 8.40
C ARG A 64 2.08 -3.13 7.62
N VAL A 65 3.24 -3.17 6.96
CA VAL A 65 3.77 -4.33 6.25
C VAL A 65 5.05 -4.76 6.94
N ILE A 66 5.07 -6.02 7.36
CA ILE A 66 6.21 -6.65 8.01
C ILE A 66 6.91 -7.52 6.98
N LEU A 67 8.21 -7.29 6.81
CA LEU A 67 9.05 -8.01 5.86
C LEU A 67 9.49 -9.37 6.42
N SER A 68 9.91 -10.25 5.52
CA SER A 68 10.61 -11.48 5.89
C SER A 68 12.07 -11.21 6.24
N TYR A 69 12.71 -12.19 6.89
CA TYR A 69 14.13 -12.11 7.21
C TYR A 69 14.97 -12.06 5.92
N GLU A 70 14.55 -12.79 4.89
CA GLU A 70 15.17 -12.79 3.57
C GLU A 70 15.11 -11.41 2.93
N ALA A 71 13.96 -10.73 3.00
CA ALA A 71 13.80 -9.38 2.48
C ALA A 71 14.68 -8.36 3.24
N GLU A 72 14.78 -8.48 4.56
CA GLU A 72 15.70 -7.65 5.36
C GLU A 72 17.17 -7.91 5.01
N ALA A 73 17.55 -9.17 4.76
CA ALA A 73 18.89 -9.55 4.32
C ALA A 73 19.24 -9.01 2.92
N GLU A 74 18.24 -8.82 2.06
CA GLU A 74 18.36 -8.16 0.76
C GLU A 74 18.29 -6.61 0.85
N GLU A 75 18.34 -6.04 2.06
CA GLU A 75 18.21 -4.61 2.34
C GLU A 75 16.92 -3.97 1.81
N MET A 76 15.86 -4.76 1.60
CA MET A 76 14.56 -4.24 1.21
C MET A 76 13.87 -3.53 2.37
N THR A 77 13.20 -2.42 2.08
CA THR A 77 12.37 -1.72 3.05
C THR A 77 10.88 -1.91 2.76
N SER A 78 10.04 -1.73 3.79
CA SER A 78 8.59 -1.72 3.60
C SER A 78 8.16 -0.63 2.61
N GLU A 79 8.88 0.48 2.52
CA GLU A 79 8.61 1.54 1.53
C GLU A 79 8.86 1.05 0.09
N ASP A 80 9.87 0.22 -0.15
CA ASP A 80 10.14 -0.35 -1.48
C ASP A 80 9.02 -1.30 -1.92
N VAL A 81 8.56 -2.16 -1.01
CA VAL A 81 7.42 -3.05 -1.24
C VAL A 81 6.16 -2.25 -1.55
N ILE A 82 5.85 -1.23 -0.74
CA ILE A 82 4.66 -0.38 -0.95
C ILE A 82 4.76 0.38 -2.27
N ARG A 83 5.95 0.86 -2.66
CA ARG A 83 6.16 1.54 -3.95
C ARG A 83 5.86 0.61 -5.12
N LYS A 84 6.34 -0.64 -5.10
CA LYS A 84 6.01 -1.66 -6.12
C LYS A 84 4.51 -1.92 -6.18
N VAL A 85 3.86 -2.10 -5.02
CA VAL A 85 2.41 -2.33 -4.94
C VAL A 85 1.61 -1.15 -5.50
N LEU A 86 1.93 0.09 -5.11
CA LEU A 86 1.20 1.28 -5.56
C LEU A 86 1.38 1.57 -7.06
N ASN A 87 2.53 1.19 -7.63
CA ASN A 87 2.82 1.34 -9.05
C ASN A 87 2.15 0.26 -9.90
N ARG A 88 1.99 -0.95 -9.35
CA ARG A 88 1.40 -2.09 -10.07
C ARG A 88 -0.12 -2.12 -10.03
N VAL A 89 -0.71 -1.75 -8.89
CA VAL A 89 -2.17 -1.74 -8.76
C VAL A 89 -2.75 -0.63 -9.62
N GLU A 90 -3.48 -1.03 -10.66
CA GLU A 90 -4.18 -0.12 -11.55
C GLU A 90 -5.20 0.73 -10.79
N VAL A 91 -5.40 1.93 -11.31
CA VAL A 91 -6.41 2.84 -10.83
C VAL A 91 -7.54 2.88 -11.86
N PRO A 92 -8.79 2.68 -11.43
CA PRO A 92 -9.97 2.75 -12.29
C PRO A 92 -10.34 4.19 -12.65
#